data_AF-A0A4Q3YHU0-F1
#
_entry.id   AF-A0A4Q3YHU0-F1
#
_cell.length_a   1.000
_cell.length_b   1.000
_cell.length_c   1.000
_cell.angle_alpha   90.00
_cell.angle_beta   90.00
_cell.angle_gamma   90.00
#
_symmetry.space_group_name_H-M   'P 1'
#
loop_
_entity.id
_entity.type
_entity.pdbx_description
1 polymer ?
#
loop_
_entity_poly.entity_id
_entity_poly.type
_entity_poly.pdbx_seq_one_letter_code
_entity_poly.pdbx_strand_id
1 'polypeptide(L)'
;MRFLLALLLISAPLAALGQEVPVEAERDLWCGTAFELLVADEPADASAEKLAAAKPYEDGAKLLVQRALPIYLESGYSDAALQTYRQKLEASVSRVVNGGGWSDNDQSPSFEDCKALLGQ
;
A
#
# COMPACT_ATOMS: atom_id res chain seq x y z
N MET A 1 -54.49 33.53 0.17
CA MET A 1 -53.36 32.81 0.78
C MET A 1 -52.63 32.04 -0.32
N ARG A 2 -51.82 32.72 -1.15
CA ARG A 2 -50.34 32.61 -1.15
C ARG A 2 -49.78 31.49 -0.27
N PHE A 3 -49.46 30.35 -0.86
CA PHE A 3 -48.38 29.50 -0.37
C PHE A 3 -47.51 29.11 -1.57
N LEU A 4 -46.38 29.81 -1.66
CA LEU A 4 -45.25 29.45 -2.50
C LEU A 4 -44.78 28.06 -2.08
N LEU A 5 -44.91 27.07 -2.97
CA LEU A 5 -44.16 25.82 -2.85
C LEU A 5 -42.68 26.18 -3.06
N ALA A 6 -41.98 26.36 -1.94
CA ALA A 6 -40.54 26.49 -1.92
C ALA A 6 -39.94 25.20 -2.51
N LEU A 7 -39.36 25.33 -3.70
CA LEU A 7 -38.45 24.34 -4.28
C LEU A 7 -37.27 24.20 -3.30
N LEU A 8 -37.39 23.23 -2.39
CA LEU A 8 -36.28 22.71 -1.62
C LEU A 8 -35.33 22.08 -2.62
N LEU A 9 -34.35 22.88 -3.06
CA LEU A 9 -33.09 22.42 -3.59
C LEU A 9 -32.49 21.50 -2.52
N ILE A 10 -32.78 20.21 -2.65
CA ILE A 10 -32.09 19.14 -1.94
C ILE A 10 -30.67 19.18 -2.50
N SER A 11 -29.84 20.01 -1.86
CA SER A 11 -28.39 19.92 -1.91
C SER A 11 -28.03 18.57 -1.31
N ALA A 12 -28.08 17.54 -2.14
CA ALA A 12 -27.46 16.26 -1.83
C ALA A 12 -25.98 16.56 -1.58
N PRO A 13 -25.44 16.30 -0.38
CA PRO A 13 -24.01 16.36 -0.21
C PRO A 13 -23.44 15.35 -1.21
N LEU A 14 -22.63 15.85 -2.15
CA LEU A 14 -21.68 15.03 -2.87
C LEU A 14 -20.72 14.50 -1.81
N ALA A 15 -21.12 13.45 -1.10
CA ALA A 15 -20.21 12.63 -0.36
C ALA A 15 -19.22 12.14 -1.42
N ALA A 16 -18.00 12.67 -1.37
CA ALA A 16 -16.89 12.14 -2.13
C ALA A 16 -16.82 10.66 -1.77
N LEU A 17 -17.35 9.81 -2.64
CA LEU A 17 -17.19 8.37 -2.56
C LEU A 17 -15.72 8.13 -2.92
N GLY A 18 -14.83 8.28 -1.94
CA GLY A 18 -13.56 7.58 -2.00
C GLY A 18 -13.92 6.11 -2.07
N GLN A 19 -13.70 5.48 -3.22
CA GLN A 19 -13.93 4.05 -3.35
C GLN A 19 -12.98 3.36 -2.37
N GLU A 20 -13.48 2.38 -1.63
CA GLU A 20 -12.62 1.60 -0.74
C GLU A 20 -11.53 0.93 -1.58
N VAL A 21 -10.28 1.05 -1.15
CA VAL A 21 -9.16 0.41 -1.83
C VAL A 21 -9.33 -1.10 -1.67
N PRO A 22 -9.32 -1.89 -2.75
CA PRO A 22 -9.42 -3.35 -2.65
C PRO A 22 -8.28 -3.92 -1.80
N VAL A 23 -8.59 -4.91 -0.97
CA VAL A 23 -7.63 -5.58 -0.06
C VAL A 23 -6.42 -6.14 -0.82
N GLU A 24 -6.61 -6.56 -2.06
CA GLU A 24 -5.52 -7.03 -2.92
C GLU A 24 -4.50 -5.92 -3.20
N ALA A 25 -4.95 -4.70 -3.47
CA ALA A 25 -4.08 -3.55 -3.73
C ALA A 25 -3.37 -3.10 -2.45
N GLU A 26 -4.05 -3.15 -1.30
CA GLU A 26 -3.42 -2.89 0.00
C GLU A 26 -2.32 -3.91 0.30
N ARG A 27 -2.61 -5.19 0.06
CA ARG A 27 -1.65 -6.28 0.25
C ARG A 27 -0.46 -6.17 -0.71
N ASP A 28 -0.70 -5.82 -1.97
CA ASP A 28 0.37 -5.59 -2.95
C ASP A 28 1.28 -4.45 -2.52
N LEU A 29 0.70 -3.32 -2.09
CA LEU A 29 1.50 -2.18 -1.65
C LEU A 29 2.29 -2.49 -0.38
N TRP A 30 1.69 -3.20 0.58
CA TRP A 30 2.37 -3.65 1.79
C TRP A 30 3.54 -4.59 1.48
N CYS A 31 3.30 -5.66 0.74
CA CYS A 31 4.33 -6.64 0.39
C CYS A 31 5.42 -6.04 -0.51
N GLY A 32 5.05 -5.16 -1.43
CA GLY A 32 5.99 -4.39 -2.24
C GLY A 32 6.93 -3.58 -1.37
N THR A 33 6.40 -2.78 -0.45
CA THR A 33 7.21 -1.98 0.48
C THR A 33 8.06 -2.83 1.43
N ALA A 34 7.56 -4.00 1.87
CA ALA A 34 8.35 -4.93 2.68
C ALA A 34 9.58 -5.45 1.92
N PHE A 35 9.43 -5.79 0.64
CA PHE A 35 10.56 -6.21 -0.19
C PHE A 35 11.49 -5.05 -0.57
N GLU A 36 10.96 -3.83 -0.79
CA GLU A 36 11.80 -2.63 -0.96
C GLU A 36 12.72 -2.44 0.25
N LEU A 37 12.19 -2.59 1.47
CA LEU A 37 12.97 -2.50 2.71
C LEU A 37 13.96 -3.65 2.87
N LEU A 38 13.56 -4.89 2.57
CA LEU A 38 14.44 -6.06 2.61
C LEU A 38 15.69 -5.86 1.73
N VAL A 39 15.51 -5.34 0.52
CA VAL A 39 16.60 -5.12 -0.44
C VAL A 39 17.43 -3.88 -0.06
N ALA A 40 16.79 -2.84 0.51
CA ALA A 40 17.50 -1.64 0.97
C ALA A 40 18.45 -1.92 2.15
N ASP A 41 18.14 -2.90 2.99
CA ASP A 41 18.97 -3.32 4.12
C ASP A 41 20.15 -4.23 3.71
N GLU A 42 20.30 -4.58 2.43
CA GLU A 42 21.44 -5.39 1.99
C GLU A 42 22.78 -4.65 2.19
N PRO A 43 23.78 -5.30 2.81
CA PRO A 43 25.07 -4.66 3.05
C PRO A 43 25.81 -4.41 1.73
N ALA A 44 26.49 -3.26 1.63
CA ALA A 44 27.16 -2.81 0.40
C ALA A 44 28.29 -3.75 -0.09
N ASP A 45 28.77 -4.64 0.77
CA ASP A 45 29.77 -5.66 0.46
C ASP A 45 29.17 -7.06 0.24
N ALA A 46 27.85 -7.15 0.00
CA ALA A 46 27.17 -8.39 -0.32
C ALA A 46 27.84 -9.11 -1.50
N SER A 47 28.01 -10.43 -1.37
CA SER A 47 28.55 -11.26 -2.44
C SER A 47 27.60 -11.26 -3.65
N ALA A 48 28.13 -11.54 -4.84
CA ALA A 48 27.32 -11.68 -6.06
C ALA A 48 26.19 -12.72 -5.92
N GLU A 49 26.41 -13.76 -5.10
CA GLU A 49 25.41 -14.78 -4.79
C GLU A 49 24.25 -14.22 -3.95
N LYS A 50 24.52 -13.36 -2.97
CA LYS A 50 23.47 -12.69 -2.18
C LYS A 50 22.66 -11.72 -3.03
N LEU A 51 23.34 -10.89 -3.82
CA LEU A 51 22.68 -9.98 -4.76
C LEU A 51 21.79 -10.73 -5.76
N ALA A 52 22.25 -11.89 -6.27
CA ALA A 52 21.45 -12.74 -7.13
C ALA A 52 20.23 -13.33 -6.42
N ALA A 53 20.35 -13.68 -5.14
CA ALA A 53 19.25 -14.17 -4.32
C ALA A 53 18.23 -13.08 -3.95
N ALA A 54 18.65 -11.81 -3.86
CA ALA A 54 17.77 -10.67 -3.58
C ALA A 54 17.00 -10.18 -4.81
N LYS A 55 17.56 -10.38 -6.01
CA LYS A 55 16.99 -9.90 -7.27
C LYS A 55 15.50 -10.22 -7.48
N PRO A 56 14.99 -11.44 -7.21
CA PRO A 56 13.57 -11.73 -7.34
C PRO A 56 12.68 -10.87 -6.44
N TYR A 57 13.16 -10.49 -5.25
CA TYR A 57 12.45 -9.62 -4.33
C TYR A 57 12.52 -8.16 -4.78
N GLU A 58 13.66 -7.70 -5.30
CA GLU A 58 13.78 -6.35 -5.88
C GLU A 58 12.82 -6.15 -7.06
N ASP A 59 12.82 -7.09 -8.01
CA ASP A 59 11.96 -7.05 -9.19
C ASP A 59 10.48 -7.22 -8.78
N GLY A 60 10.21 -8.12 -7.82
CA GLY A 60 8.89 -8.35 -7.25
C GLY A 60 8.33 -7.10 -6.54
N ALA A 61 9.15 -6.42 -5.75
CA ALA A 61 8.78 -5.19 -5.05
C ALA A 61 8.26 -4.13 -6.03
N LYS A 62 9.02 -3.88 -7.10
CA LYS A 62 8.65 -2.92 -8.16
C LYS A 62 7.32 -3.29 -8.80
N LEU A 63 7.12 -4.57 -9.13
CA LEU A 63 5.89 -5.06 -9.76
C LEU A 63 4.67 -4.88 -8.86
N LEU A 64 4.78 -5.24 -7.58
CA LEU A 64 3.68 -5.12 -6.62
C LEU A 64 3.29 -3.65 -6.39
N VAL A 65 4.28 -2.77 -6.19
CA VAL A 65 4.04 -1.33 -6.05
C VAL A 65 3.40 -0.77 -7.33
N GLN A 66 3.95 -1.07 -8.51
CA GLN A 66 3.39 -0.62 -9.79
C GLN A 66 1.94 -1.09 -10.02
N ARG A 67 1.57 -2.28 -9.52
CA ARG A 67 0.21 -2.80 -9.61
C ARG A 67 -0.75 -2.07 -8.65
N ALA A 68 -0.30 -1.73 -7.45
CA ALA A 68 -1.13 -1.09 -6.43
C ALA A 68 -1.38 0.40 -6.68
N LEU A 69 -0.35 1.18 -7.07
CA LEU A 69 -0.48 2.65 -7.12
C LEU A 69 -1.64 3.17 -7.99
N PRO A 70 -1.88 2.65 -9.22
CA PRO A 70 -3.00 3.09 -10.03
C PRO A 70 -4.35 2.88 -9.33
N ILE A 71 -4.51 1.77 -8.60
CA ILE A 71 -5.74 1.43 -7.89
C ILE A 71 -6.02 2.43 -6.76
N TYR A 72 -4.98 2.86 -6.03
CA TYR A 72 -5.14 3.91 -5.01
C TYR A 72 -5.58 5.24 -5.62
N LEU A 73 -5.01 5.63 -6.77
CA LEU A 73 -5.40 6.85 -7.49
C LEU A 73 -6.85 6.76 -7.99
N GLU A 74 -7.24 5.63 -8.57
CA GLU A 74 -8.61 5.34 -9.00
C GLU A 74 -9.60 5.32 -7.82
N SER A 75 -9.12 4.96 -6.63
CA SER A 75 -9.89 4.98 -5.37
C SER A 75 -10.06 6.39 -4.78
N GLY A 76 -9.47 7.42 -5.41
CA GLY A 76 -9.64 8.81 -5.05
C GLY A 76 -8.49 9.43 -4.23
N TYR A 77 -7.36 8.73 -4.10
CA TYR A 77 -6.15 9.35 -3.56
C TYR A 77 -5.60 10.36 -4.57
N SER A 78 -5.20 11.53 -4.10
CA SER A 78 -4.30 12.40 -4.86
C SER A 78 -2.86 11.88 -4.77
N ASP A 79 -1.99 12.26 -5.71
CA ASP A 79 -0.57 11.88 -5.66
C ASP A 79 0.10 12.26 -4.34
N ALA A 80 -0.22 13.46 -3.81
CA ALA A 80 0.32 13.92 -2.53
C ALA A 80 -0.20 13.10 -1.34
N ALA A 81 -1.48 12.71 -1.36
CA ALA A 81 -2.05 11.84 -0.34
C ALA A 81 -1.46 10.43 -0.40
N LEU A 82 -1.29 9.88 -1.61
CA LEU A 82 -0.68 8.56 -1.82
C LEU A 82 0.78 8.55 -1.39
N GLN A 83 1.55 9.59 -1.71
CA GLN A 83 2.93 9.71 -1.25
C GLN A 83 3.01 9.78 0.29
N THR A 84 2.14 10.57 0.93
CA THR A 84 2.06 10.64 2.39
C THR A 84 1.66 9.29 2.99
N TYR A 85 0.74 8.57 2.35
CA TYR A 85 0.34 7.23 2.77
C TYR A 85 1.51 6.25 2.66
N ARG A 86 2.25 6.23 1.56
CA ARG A 86 3.42 5.36 1.38
C ARG A 86 4.49 5.60 2.44
N GLN A 87 4.76 6.85 2.81
CA GLN A 87 5.72 7.15 3.88
C GLN A 87 5.28 6.60 5.24
N LYS A 88 3.98 6.71 5.55
CA LYS A 88 3.42 6.11 6.77
C LYS A 88 3.45 4.58 6.71
N LEU A 89 3.18 4.02 5.54
CA LEU A 89 3.23 2.58 5.28
C LEU A 89 4.64 2.05 5.53
N GLU A 90 5.66 2.65 4.92
CA GLU A 90 7.06 2.29 5.08
C GLU A 90 7.49 2.28 6.56
N ALA A 91 7.11 3.31 7.32
CA ALA A 91 7.37 3.36 8.76
C ALA A 91 6.64 2.24 9.54
N SER A 92 5.45 1.85 9.10
CA SER A 92 4.71 0.73 9.68
C SER A 92 5.37 -0.61 9.35
N VAL A 93 5.65 -0.85 8.06
CA VAL A 93 6.31 -2.07 7.57
C VAL A 93 7.66 -2.24 8.24
N SER A 94 8.50 -1.21 8.26
CA SER A 94 9.83 -1.23 8.88
C SER A 94 9.77 -1.68 10.34
N ARG A 95 8.76 -1.23 11.09
CA ARG A 95 8.55 -1.65 12.47
C ARG A 95 8.20 -3.13 12.59
N VAL A 96 7.30 -3.61 11.73
CA VAL A 96 6.85 -5.02 11.73
C VAL A 96 7.99 -5.95 11.35
N VAL A 97 8.74 -5.64 10.27
CA VAL A 97 9.83 -6.49 9.78
C VAL A 97 11.04 -6.49 10.71
N ASN A 98 11.27 -5.41 11.47
CA ASN A 98 12.37 -5.32 12.45
C ASN A 98 11.98 -5.79 13.86
N GLY A 99 10.86 -6.49 14.03
CA GLY A 99 10.46 -7.10 15.31
C GLY A 99 9.97 -6.10 16.36
N GLY A 100 9.67 -4.86 15.96
CA GLY A 100 9.22 -3.77 16.82
C GLY A 100 7.74 -3.89 17.22
N GLY A 101 7.34 -4.99 17.85
CA GLY A 101 6.09 -5.09 18.62
C GLY A 101 4.79 -4.85 17.82
N TRP A 102 4.10 -5.96 17.57
CA TRP A 102 2.76 -6.03 16.98
C TRP A 102 1.73 -5.20 17.78
N SER A 103 0.84 -4.50 17.08
CA SER A 103 -0.43 -4.05 17.68
C SER A 103 -1.49 -5.08 17.28
N ASP A 104 -2.22 -5.63 18.27
CA ASP A 104 -3.06 -6.83 18.16
C ASP A 104 -4.18 -6.80 17.09
N ASN A 105 -4.30 -5.73 16.30
CA ASN A 105 -5.30 -5.56 15.25
C ASN A 105 -4.71 -5.48 13.82
N ASP A 106 -3.39 -5.46 13.65
CA ASP A 106 -2.75 -5.40 12.32
C ASP A 106 -2.56 -6.82 11.76
N GLN A 107 -3.47 -7.27 10.89
CA GLN A 107 -3.29 -8.47 10.08
C GLN A 107 -2.33 -8.20 8.91
N SER A 108 -1.10 -7.80 9.21
CA SER A 108 -0.07 -7.61 8.18
C SER A 108 0.24 -8.95 7.50
N PRO A 109 0.35 -8.98 6.16
CA PRO A 109 0.82 -10.15 5.43
C PRO A 109 2.14 -10.71 5.98
N SER A 110 2.24 -12.03 6.10
CA SER A 110 3.50 -12.70 6.42
C SER A 110 4.47 -12.68 5.25
N PHE A 111 5.75 -13.00 5.49
CA PHE A 111 6.74 -13.13 4.43
C PHE A 111 6.32 -14.17 3.36
N GLU A 112 5.72 -15.29 3.79
CA GLU A 112 5.23 -16.32 2.87
C GLU A 112 4.00 -15.86 2.07
N ASP A 113 3.11 -15.06 2.67
CA ASP A 113 1.99 -14.45 1.93
C ASP A 113 2.51 -13.51 0.83
N CYS A 114 3.54 -12.73 1.15
CA CYS A 114 4.16 -11.83 0.18
C CYS A 114 4.91 -12.57 -0.94
N LYS A 115 5.60 -13.67 -0.61
CA LYS A 115 6.26 -14.52 -1.61
C LYS A 115 5.28 -15.16 -2.58
N ALA A 116 4.13 -15.60 -2.09
CA ALA A 116 3.08 -16.19 -2.92
C ALA A 116 2.61 -15.22 -4.03
N LEU A 117 2.61 -13.91 -3.77
CA LEU A 117 2.27 -12.88 -4.76
C LEU A 117 3.31 -12.75 -5.90
N LEU A 118 4.54 -13.22 -5.66
CA LEU A 118 5.62 -13.28 -6.66
C LEU A 118 5.61 -14.61 -7.46
N GLY A 119 4.74 -15.56 -7.10
CA GLY A 119 4.71 -16.89 -7.70
C GLY A 119 5.85 -17.80 -7.24
N GLN A 120 6.40 -17.57 -6.04
CA GLN A 120 7.50 -18.32 -5.42
C GLN A 120 7.05 -19.14 -4.22
#